data_AF-A0A537ARM1-F1
#
_entry.id   AF-A0A537ARM1-F1
#
_cell.length_a   1.000
_cell.length_b   1.000
_cell.length_c   1.000
_cell.angle_alpha   90.00
_cell.angle_beta   90.00
_cell.angle_gamma   90.00
#
_symmetry.space_group_name_H-M   'P 1'
#
loop_
_entity.id
_entity.type
_entity.pdbx_description
1 polymer ?
#
loop_
_entity_poly.entity_id
_entity_poly.type
_entity_poly.pdbx_seq_one_letter_code
_entity_poly.pdbx_strand_id
1 'polypeptide(L)'
;MMPGIMIARSFLALTLAALACPALAQSGGPRTLAELKADIQERADRNAYPVSGLDAAEVREALGNLKTLDRDEWASVWSAVGDRHMEQARLLDPAKHYKYAFEYYLFARFPLENSPGKVKAYDKALEAFAAYAKLQNPPIEIVRIPFEGKEIIGYLRLPKGVRPAPLV
;
A
#
# COMPACT_ATOMS: atom_id res chain seq x y z
N MET A 1 72.30 17.50 -39.16
CA MET A 1 72.73 16.11 -39.44
C MET A 1 71.75 15.18 -38.74
N MET A 2 71.16 14.22 -39.49
CA MET A 2 69.98 13.35 -39.21
C MET A 2 70.11 12.44 -37.96
N PRO A 3 69.10 11.64 -37.50
CA PRO A 3 67.74 11.29 -38.00
C PRO A 3 66.63 11.47 -36.91
N GLY A 4 65.31 11.25 -37.04
CA GLY A 4 64.47 10.29 -37.78
C GLY A 4 64.14 9.05 -36.91
N ILE A 5 62.90 8.93 -36.39
CA ILE A 5 62.14 7.72 -35.95
C ILE A 5 60.74 8.24 -35.53
N MET A 6 59.66 8.10 -36.30
CA MET A 6 58.83 6.92 -36.60
C MET A 6 57.94 6.45 -35.44
N ILE A 7 56.65 6.82 -35.54
CA ILE A 7 55.43 6.04 -35.25
C ILE A 7 55.34 5.30 -33.91
N ALA A 8 54.39 5.71 -33.07
CA ALA A 8 53.49 4.79 -32.37
C ALA A 8 52.13 5.46 -32.16
N ARG A 9 51.22 5.20 -33.10
CA ARG A 9 49.77 5.40 -32.90
C ARG A 9 49.25 4.26 -32.02
N SER A 10 48.28 4.63 -31.19
CA SER A 10 47.30 3.73 -30.54
C SER A 10 47.83 2.93 -29.35
N PHE A 11 47.19 3.11 -28.20
CA PHE A 11 46.55 2.08 -27.39
C PHE A 11 46.29 2.65 -25.99
N LEU A 12 45.14 3.29 -25.78
CA LEU A 12 44.50 3.30 -24.46
C LEU A 12 43.00 3.54 -24.58
N ALA A 13 42.33 2.65 -25.30
CA ALA A 13 40.88 2.52 -25.26
C ALA A 13 40.55 1.15 -24.69
N LEU A 14 40.82 0.91 -23.39
CA LEU A 14 40.38 -0.32 -22.72
C LEU A 14 40.43 -0.21 -21.18
N THR A 15 39.69 0.74 -20.62
CA THR A 15 39.42 0.80 -19.16
C THR A 15 37.96 1.16 -18.89
N LEU A 16 37.02 0.48 -19.54
CA LEU A 16 35.59 0.62 -19.26
C LEU A 16 34.83 -0.71 -19.26
N ALA A 17 35.46 -1.80 -18.80
CA ALA A 17 34.85 -3.13 -18.79
C ALA A 17 34.88 -3.87 -17.44
N ALA A 18 35.32 -3.23 -16.34
CA ALA A 18 35.57 -3.94 -15.07
C ALA A 18 34.63 -3.57 -13.90
N LEU A 19 33.55 -2.82 -14.13
CA LEU A 19 32.56 -2.50 -13.06
C LEU A 19 31.13 -2.97 -13.38
N ALA A 20 30.98 -3.91 -14.32
CA ALA A 20 29.76 -4.70 -14.38
C ALA A 20 29.83 -5.79 -13.30
N CYS A 21 29.75 -5.40 -12.02
CA CYS A 21 29.28 -6.34 -11.01
C CYS A 21 27.90 -6.78 -11.49
N PRO A 22 27.67 -8.08 -11.76
CA PRO A 22 26.31 -8.53 -11.90
C PRO A 22 25.63 -8.16 -10.58
N ALA A 23 24.64 -7.27 -10.63
CA ALA A 23 23.70 -7.11 -9.55
C ALA A 23 22.99 -8.46 -9.44
N LEU A 24 23.59 -9.38 -8.68
CA LEU A 24 22.88 -10.55 -8.21
C LEU A 24 21.69 -9.97 -7.49
N ALA A 25 20.49 -10.18 -8.05
CA ALA A 25 19.27 -9.93 -7.33
C ALA A 25 19.42 -10.70 -6.01
N GLN A 26 19.68 -9.98 -4.91
CA GLN A 26 19.55 -10.55 -3.59
C GLN A 26 18.06 -10.82 -3.42
N SER A 27 17.56 -11.94 -3.94
CA SER A 27 16.44 -12.60 -3.31
C SER A 27 16.98 -13.22 -2.02
N GLY A 28 17.32 -12.36 -1.05
CA GLY A 28 17.32 -12.78 0.34
C GLY A 28 15.98 -13.46 0.58
N GLY A 29 15.97 -14.59 1.27
CA GLY A 29 14.78 -15.41 1.47
C GLY A 29 13.60 -14.64 2.10
N PRO A 30 12.57 -15.34 2.58
CA PRO A 30 11.46 -14.67 3.27
C PRO A 30 12.00 -13.71 4.34
N ARG A 31 11.57 -12.44 4.31
CA ARG A 31 12.01 -11.43 5.29
C ARG A 31 11.78 -11.94 6.70
N THR A 32 12.71 -11.67 7.60
CA THR A 32 12.49 -11.87 9.03
C THR A 32 11.42 -10.90 9.55
N LEU A 33 10.82 -11.21 10.70
CA LEU A 33 9.88 -10.30 11.36
C LEU A 33 10.51 -8.94 11.67
N ALA A 34 11.78 -8.90 12.08
CA ALA A 34 12.48 -7.66 12.39
C ALA A 34 12.65 -6.79 11.14
N GLU A 35 13.08 -7.37 10.03
CA GLU A 35 13.22 -6.67 8.74
C GLU A 35 11.86 -6.18 8.22
N LEU A 36 10.80 -6.99 8.35
CA LEU A 36 9.45 -6.59 7.99
C LEU A 36 8.99 -5.38 8.79
N LYS A 37 9.15 -5.40 10.12
CA LYS A 37 8.78 -4.29 10.98
C LYS A 37 9.56 -3.02 10.65
N ALA A 38 10.87 -3.14 10.42
CA ALA A 38 11.72 -2.01 10.05
C ALA A 38 11.27 -1.38 8.73
N ASP A 39 11.06 -2.19 7.68
CA ASP A 39 10.62 -1.70 6.36
C ASP A 39 9.22 -1.05 6.43
N ILE A 40 8.28 -1.63 7.18
CA ILE A 40 6.94 -1.03 7.34
C ILE A 40 7.05 0.30 8.10
N GLN A 41 7.81 0.36 9.19
CA GLN A 41 7.95 1.61 9.95
C GLN A 41 8.63 2.70 9.11
N GLU A 42 9.71 2.37 8.41
CA GLU A 42 10.42 3.32 7.53
C GLU A 42 9.46 3.87 6.47
N ARG A 43 8.62 3.01 5.88
CA ARG A 43 7.61 3.44 4.90
C ARG A 43 6.56 4.34 5.53
N ALA A 44 6.08 4.04 6.74
CA ALA A 44 5.12 4.89 7.43
C ALA A 44 5.73 6.25 7.77
N ASP A 45 6.97 6.29 8.28
CA ASP A 45 7.68 7.51 8.64
C ASP A 45 7.86 8.46 7.42
N ARG A 46 7.96 7.91 6.21
CA ARG A 46 8.09 8.68 4.96
C ARG A 46 6.83 8.74 4.08
N ASN A 47 5.68 8.30 4.60
CA ASN A 47 4.40 8.21 3.87
C ASN A 47 4.49 7.46 2.53
N ALA A 48 5.17 6.31 2.50
CA ALA A 48 5.35 5.48 1.31
C ALA A 48 4.41 4.26 1.30
N TYR A 49 4.04 3.82 0.08
CA TYR A 49 3.28 2.57 -0.13
C TYR A 49 3.99 1.36 0.53
N PRO A 50 3.25 0.41 1.15
CA PRO A 50 1.78 0.30 1.19
C PRO A 50 1.08 1.04 2.35
N VAL A 51 1.81 1.80 3.16
CA VAL A 51 1.31 2.41 4.41
C VAL A 51 1.22 3.94 4.35
N SER A 52 1.21 4.53 3.15
CA SER A 52 1.28 5.98 2.94
C SER A 52 0.11 6.78 3.55
N GLY A 53 -1.02 6.11 3.84
CA GLY A 53 -2.19 6.73 4.47
C GLY A 53 -2.32 6.46 5.97
N LEU A 54 -1.40 5.69 6.57
CA LEU A 54 -1.48 5.29 7.98
C LEU A 54 -0.68 6.23 8.88
N ASP A 55 -1.13 6.45 10.11
CA ASP A 55 -0.38 7.21 11.09
C ASP A 55 0.86 6.43 11.57
N ALA A 56 2.02 7.06 11.55
CA ALA A 56 3.29 6.42 11.86
C ALA A 56 3.42 5.95 13.32
N ALA A 57 2.74 6.62 14.27
CA ALA A 57 2.73 6.21 15.67
C ALA A 57 1.81 5.01 15.89
N GLU A 58 0.63 4.97 15.25
CA GLU A 58 -0.26 3.81 15.29
C GLU A 58 0.33 2.60 14.56
N VAL A 59 1.07 2.83 13.46
CA VAL A 59 1.89 1.78 12.82
C VAL A 59 2.90 1.22 13.81
N ARG A 60 3.61 2.08 14.55
CA ARG A 60 4.61 1.65 15.55
C ARG A 60 3.98 0.81 16.65
N GLU A 61 2.82 1.22 17.14
CA GLU A 61 2.03 0.47 18.13
C GLU A 61 1.65 -0.91 17.60
N ALA A 62 1.05 -0.98 16.42
CA ALA A 62 0.64 -2.23 15.77
C ALA A 62 1.84 -3.16 15.54
N LEU A 63 2.95 -2.66 15.01
CA LEU A 63 4.19 -3.44 14.84
C LEU A 63 4.76 -3.92 16.19
N GLY A 64 4.57 -3.17 17.27
CA GLY A 64 4.90 -3.61 18.63
C GLY A 64 4.11 -4.85 19.05
N ASN A 65 2.85 -4.95 18.62
CA ASN A 65 1.94 -6.05 18.92
C ASN A 65 2.14 -7.29 18.04
N LEU A 66 2.61 -7.14 16.80
CA LEU A 66 2.88 -8.25 15.88
C LEU A 66 4.03 -9.15 16.38
N LYS A 67 3.79 -10.42 16.66
CA LYS A 67 4.79 -11.35 17.23
C LYS A 67 5.30 -12.40 16.24
N THR A 68 4.55 -12.69 15.18
CA THR A 68 4.95 -13.65 14.15
C THR A 68 4.70 -13.12 12.73
N LEU A 69 5.06 -13.93 11.74
CA LEU A 69 4.72 -13.71 10.32
C LEU A 69 3.41 -14.39 9.91
N ASP A 70 2.61 -14.87 10.88
CA ASP A 70 1.32 -15.47 10.63
C ASP A 70 0.33 -14.47 10.00
N ARG A 71 -0.48 -14.96 9.07
CA ARG A 71 -1.37 -14.13 8.26
C ARG A 71 -2.59 -13.65 9.04
N ASP A 72 -3.08 -14.46 9.97
CA ASP A 72 -4.24 -14.11 10.78
C ASP A 72 -3.83 -13.25 11.98
N GLU A 73 -2.62 -13.44 12.51
CA GLU A 73 -2.05 -12.50 13.47
C GLU A 73 -1.85 -11.11 12.83
N TRP A 74 -1.28 -11.07 11.61
CA TRP A 74 -1.20 -9.83 10.82
C TRP A 74 -2.57 -9.16 10.69
N ALA A 75 -3.57 -9.91 10.21
CA ALA A 75 -4.92 -9.38 10.03
C ALA A 75 -5.51 -8.86 11.35
N SER A 76 -5.31 -9.58 12.45
CA SER A 76 -5.80 -9.21 13.78
C SER A 76 -5.20 -7.90 14.29
N VAL A 77 -3.86 -7.77 14.25
CA VAL A 77 -3.15 -6.58 14.75
C VAL A 77 -3.57 -5.30 14.03
N TRP A 78 -3.66 -5.34 12.70
CA TRP A 78 -4.07 -4.17 11.92
C TRP A 78 -5.57 -3.90 12.01
N SER A 79 -6.40 -4.96 12.08
CA SER A 79 -7.85 -4.80 12.27
C SER A 79 -8.18 -4.15 13.61
N ALA A 80 -7.41 -4.43 14.67
CA ALA A 80 -7.61 -3.80 15.97
C ALA A 80 -7.48 -2.26 15.90
N VAL A 81 -6.56 -1.74 15.09
CA VAL A 81 -6.44 -0.29 14.86
C VAL A 81 -7.67 0.23 14.10
N GLY A 82 -8.08 -0.47 13.04
CA GLY A 82 -9.31 -0.16 12.30
C GLY A 82 -10.57 -0.16 13.17
N ASP A 83 -10.68 -1.10 14.11
CA ASP A 83 -11.79 -1.20 15.07
C ASP A 83 -11.86 0.05 15.96
N ARG A 84 -10.73 0.54 16.46
CA ARG A 84 -10.68 1.80 17.22
C ARG A 84 -11.17 2.98 16.39
N HIS A 85 -10.77 3.07 15.12
CA HIS A 85 -11.27 4.13 14.25
C HIS A 85 -12.77 4.00 13.97
N MET A 86 -13.31 2.78 13.83
CA MET A 86 -14.76 2.58 13.70
C MET A 86 -15.52 3.06 14.95
N GLU A 87 -14.96 2.87 16.14
CA GLU A 87 -15.52 3.40 17.38
C GLU A 87 -15.44 4.93 17.41
N GLN A 88 -14.28 5.50 17.11
CA GLN A 88 -14.10 6.95 17.08
C GLN A 88 -15.00 7.63 16.05
N ALA A 89 -15.25 7.01 14.89
CA ALA A 89 -16.15 7.55 13.87
C ALA A 89 -17.59 7.73 14.37
N ARG A 90 -18.01 6.99 15.42
CA ARG A 90 -19.31 7.16 16.07
C ARG A 90 -19.35 8.34 17.05
N LEU A 91 -18.18 8.82 17.48
CA LEU A 91 -18.04 9.84 18.51
C LEU A 91 -17.65 11.20 17.94
N LEU A 92 -16.68 11.23 17.01
CA LEU A 92 -16.10 12.45 16.47
C LEU A 92 -15.54 12.25 15.05
N ASP A 93 -15.56 13.34 14.27
CA ASP A 93 -15.07 13.42 12.89
C ASP A 93 -15.29 12.12 12.06
N PRO A 94 -16.56 11.75 11.80
CA PRO A 94 -16.89 10.45 11.21
C PRO A 94 -16.22 10.22 9.86
N ALA A 95 -16.09 11.25 9.03
CA ALA A 95 -15.46 11.13 7.72
C ALA A 95 -13.97 10.76 7.83
N LYS A 96 -13.23 11.43 8.71
CA LYS A 96 -11.82 11.10 8.98
C LYS A 96 -11.67 9.68 9.50
N HIS A 97 -12.45 9.33 10.52
CA HIS A 97 -12.27 8.04 11.20
C HIS A 97 -12.76 6.85 10.36
N TYR A 98 -13.84 6.97 9.57
CA TYR A 98 -14.20 5.91 8.62
C TYR A 98 -13.15 5.74 7.52
N LYS A 99 -12.52 6.83 7.06
CA LYS A 99 -11.41 6.74 6.10
C LYS A 99 -10.22 5.97 6.69
N TYR A 100 -9.81 6.31 7.92
CA TYR A 100 -8.71 5.60 8.56
C TYR A 100 -9.04 4.13 8.84
N ALA A 101 -10.24 3.84 9.35
CA ALA A 101 -10.68 2.46 9.52
C ALA A 101 -10.56 1.66 8.23
N PHE A 102 -11.03 2.21 7.10
CA PHE A 102 -10.89 1.61 5.79
C PHE A 102 -9.42 1.34 5.41
N GLU A 103 -8.52 2.32 5.58
CA GLU A 103 -7.10 2.17 5.24
C GLU A 103 -6.40 1.10 6.10
N TYR A 104 -6.67 1.06 7.41
CA TYR A 104 -6.13 0.03 8.30
C TYR A 104 -6.66 -1.37 7.97
N TYR A 105 -7.95 -1.50 7.64
CA TYR A 105 -8.51 -2.79 7.22
C TYR A 105 -7.98 -3.26 5.85
N LEU A 106 -7.74 -2.34 4.91
CA LEU A 106 -7.04 -2.69 3.67
C LEU A 106 -5.62 -3.19 3.94
N PHE A 107 -4.92 -2.59 4.91
CA PHE A 107 -3.60 -3.06 5.28
C PHE A 107 -3.63 -4.39 6.04
N ALA A 108 -4.66 -4.62 6.85
CA ALA A 108 -4.94 -5.93 7.46
C ALA A 108 -5.17 -7.03 6.40
N ARG A 109 -5.88 -6.73 5.29
CA ARG A 109 -6.06 -7.61 4.13
C ARG A 109 -4.76 -7.82 3.32
N PHE A 110 -3.83 -6.87 3.34
CA PHE A 110 -2.70 -6.81 2.40
C PHE A 110 -1.87 -8.11 2.30
N PRO A 111 -1.37 -8.49 1.10
CA PRO A 111 -1.70 -7.93 -0.20
C PRO A 111 -3.02 -8.47 -0.78
N LEU A 112 -3.50 -9.62 -0.28
CA LEU A 112 -4.73 -10.29 -0.71
C LEU A 112 -5.27 -11.22 0.40
N GLU A 113 -6.54 -11.62 0.28
CA GLU A 113 -7.31 -12.41 1.24
C GLU A 113 -6.92 -13.91 1.26
N ASN A 114 -5.69 -14.19 1.69
CA ASN A 114 -5.14 -15.55 1.74
C ASN A 114 -5.18 -16.21 3.13
N SER A 115 -6.09 -15.76 4.00
CA SER A 115 -6.43 -16.38 5.28
C SER A 115 -7.81 -15.89 5.77
N PRO A 116 -8.49 -16.63 6.68
CA PRO A 116 -9.82 -16.23 7.19
C PRO A 116 -9.85 -14.84 7.84
N GLY A 117 -8.82 -14.47 8.60
CA GLY A 117 -8.71 -13.15 9.21
C GLY A 117 -8.59 -12.04 8.17
N LYS A 118 -7.91 -12.30 7.04
CA LYS A 118 -7.78 -11.33 5.95
C LYS A 118 -9.06 -11.15 5.13
N VAL A 119 -9.83 -12.24 4.94
CA VAL A 119 -11.18 -12.15 4.35
C VAL A 119 -12.05 -11.24 5.25
N LYS A 120 -12.09 -11.51 6.55
CA LYS A 120 -12.85 -10.70 7.51
C LYS A 120 -12.39 -9.25 7.55
N ALA A 121 -11.09 -8.99 7.46
CA ALA A 121 -10.56 -7.64 7.36
C ALA A 121 -11.06 -6.91 6.11
N TYR A 122 -11.15 -7.60 4.97
CA TYR A 122 -11.69 -7.00 3.76
C TYR A 122 -13.18 -6.66 3.88
N ASP A 123 -13.98 -7.54 4.47
CA ASP A 123 -15.39 -7.26 4.73
C ASP A 123 -15.56 -5.99 5.58
N LYS A 124 -14.76 -5.85 6.64
CA LYS A 124 -14.71 -4.63 7.47
C LYS A 124 -14.24 -3.40 6.68
N ALA A 125 -13.29 -3.56 5.76
CA ALA A 125 -12.85 -2.47 4.89
C ALA A 125 -14.02 -1.96 4.01
N LEU A 126 -14.81 -2.87 3.44
CA LEU A 126 -15.98 -2.52 2.63
C LEU A 126 -17.05 -1.80 3.46
N GLU A 127 -17.30 -2.24 4.70
CA GLU A 127 -18.20 -1.57 5.63
C GLU A 127 -17.74 -0.15 5.96
N ALA A 128 -16.47 0.02 6.33
CA ALA A 128 -15.87 1.32 6.64
C ALA A 128 -15.90 2.26 5.42
N PHE A 129 -15.56 1.75 4.23
CA PHE A 129 -15.64 2.53 3.00
C PHE A 129 -17.06 2.95 2.67
N ALA A 130 -18.05 2.06 2.81
CA ALA A 130 -19.45 2.39 2.56
C ALA A 130 -19.96 3.49 3.52
N ALA A 131 -19.51 3.49 4.77
CA ALA A 131 -19.81 4.55 5.73
C ALA A 131 -19.13 5.89 5.32
N TYR A 132 -17.85 5.85 4.96
CA TYR A 132 -17.10 7.00 4.46
C TYR A 132 -17.71 7.62 3.19
N ALA A 133 -18.09 6.77 2.23
CA ALA A 133 -18.64 7.13 0.93
C ALA A 133 -19.91 8.00 1.04
N LYS A 134 -20.78 7.66 1.99
CA LYS A 134 -22.03 8.39 2.29
C LYS A 134 -21.80 9.80 2.81
N LEU A 135 -20.65 10.05 3.44
CA LEU A 135 -20.32 11.34 4.03
C LEU A 135 -19.68 12.31 3.03
N GLN A 136 -19.30 11.83 1.84
CA GLN A 136 -18.74 12.69 0.81
C GLN A 136 -19.81 13.61 0.23
N ASN A 137 -19.40 14.80 -0.22
CA ASN A 137 -20.29 15.73 -0.91
C ASN A 137 -19.67 16.15 -2.27
N PRO A 138 -20.23 15.72 -3.41
CA PRO A 138 -21.32 14.75 -3.57
C PRO A 138 -20.93 13.36 -3.02
N PRO A 139 -21.91 12.52 -2.61
CA PRO A 139 -21.63 11.18 -2.10
C PRO A 139 -20.95 10.32 -3.15
N ILE A 140 -20.14 9.35 -2.71
CA ILE A 140 -19.65 8.29 -3.57
C ILE A 140 -20.75 7.22 -3.63
N GLU A 141 -21.26 6.97 -4.83
CA GLU A 141 -22.27 5.95 -5.12
C GLU A 141 -21.58 4.61 -5.36
N ILE A 142 -21.97 3.57 -4.62
CA ILE A 142 -21.53 2.20 -4.86
C ILE A 142 -22.48 1.59 -5.88
N VAL A 143 -22.03 1.40 -7.12
CA VAL A 143 -22.84 0.85 -8.21
C VAL A 143 -22.59 -0.65 -8.36
N ARG A 144 -23.65 -1.40 -8.67
CA ARG A 144 -23.59 -2.84 -8.94
C ARG A 144 -24.05 -3.07 -10.38
N ILE A 145 -23.15 -3.57 -11.21
CA ILE A 145 -23.39 -3.76 -12.64
C ILE A 145 -23.52 -5.26 -12.89
N PRO A 146 -24.71 -5.76 -13.27
CA PRO A 146 -24.87 -7.17 -13.62
C PRO A 146 -23.98 -7.54 -14.81
N PHE A 147 -23.20 -8.60 -14.68
CA PHE A 147 -22.31 -9.10 -15.73
C PHE A 147 -22.09 -10.61 -15.56
N GLU A 148 -22.40 -11.40 -16.60
CA GLU A 148 -22.17 -12.85 -16.64
C GLU A 148 -22.69 -13.64 -15.41
N GLY A 149 -23.90 -13.31 -14.94
CA GLY A 149 -24.50 -13.97 -13.76
C GLY A 149 -23.86 -13.57 -12.42
N LYS A 150 -22.98 -12.57 -12.44
CA LYS A 150 -22.34 -11.94 -11.27
C LYS A 150 -22.56 -10.43 -11.30
N GLU A 151 -21.90 -9.73 -10.39
CA GLU A 151 -21.91 -8.27 -10.32
C GLU A 151 -20.48 -7.72 -10.36
N ILE A 152 -20.28 -6.67 -11.15
CA ILE A 152 -19.11 -5.79 -11.06
C ILE A 152 -19.47 -4.66 -10.09
N ILE A 153 -18.67 -4.50 -9.04
CA ILE A 153 -18.84 -3.42 -8.07
C ILE A 153 -17.97 -2.23 -8.49
N GLY A 154 -18.60 -1.08 -8.70
CA GLY A 154 -17.94 0.17 -9.04
C GLY A 154 -18.22 1.27 -8.01
N TYR A 155 -17.42 2.32 -8.05
CA TYR A 155 -17.57 3.50 -7.20
C TYR A 155 -17.66 4.74 -8.08
N LEU A 156 -18.83 5.39 -8.07
CA LEU A 156 -19.16 6.51 -8.93
C LEU A 156 -19.29 7.78 -8.09
N ARG A 157 -18.63 8.86 -8.50
CA ARG A 157 -18.84 10.18 -7.91
C ARG A 157 -18.88 11.22 -9.03
N LEU A 158 -19.99 11.93 -9.13
CA LEU A 158 -20.21 12.92 -10.18
C LEU A 158 -20.40 14.32 -9.59
N PRO A 159 -19.95 15.40 -10.26
CA PRO A 159 -20.20 16.76 -9.82
C PRO A 159 -21.70 17.07 -9.67
N LYS A 160 -22.03 17.98 -8.75
CA LYS A 160 -23.41 18.41 -8.50
C LYS A 160 -23.96 19.18 -9.71
N GLY A 161 -25.12 18.77 -10.20
CA GLY A 161 -25.84 19.48 -11.28
C GLY A 161 -25.25 19.34 -12.68
N VAL A 162 -24.18 18.56 -12.88
CA VAL A 162 -23.56 18.37 -14.20
C VAL A 162 -23.96 17.00 -14.75
N ARG A 163 -24.78 16.98 -15.81
CA ARG A 163 -25.17 15.75 -16.53
C ARG A 163 -25.35 16.04 -18.04
N PRO A 164 -24.77 15.22 -18.95
CA PRO A 164 -23.78 14.18 -18.67
C PRO A 164 -22.45 14.78 -18.18
N ALA A 165 -21.66 14.01 -17.43
CA ALA A 165 -20.33 14.41 -16.96
C ALA A 165 -19.27 13.47 -17.53
N PRO A 166 -18.06 13.95 -17.85
CA PRO A 166 -16.94 13.08 -18.22
C PRO A 166 -16.56 12.17 -17.04
N LEU A 167 -16.14 10.93 -17.33
CA LEU A 167 -15.75 9.91 -16.37
C LEU A 167 -14.33 9.40 -16.71
N VAL A 168 -13.57 9.03 -15.68
CA VAL A 168 -12.27 8.35 -15.76
C VAL A 168 -12.36 6.96 -15.17
#